data_AF-A0A8B8J0R2-F1
#
_entry.id   AF-A0A8B8J0R2-F1
#
_cell.length_a   1.000
_cell.length_b   1.000
_cell.length_c   1.000
_cell.angle_alpha   90.00
_cell.angle_beta   90.00
_cell.angle_gamma   90.00
#
_symmetry.space_group_name_H-M   'P 1'
#
loop_
_entity.id
_entity.type
_entity.pdbx_description
1 polymer ?
#
loop_
_entity_poly.entity_id
_entity_poly.type
_entity_poly.pdbx_seq_one_letter_code
_entity_poly.pdbx_strand_id
1 'polypeptide(L)'
;MTDALRKFLEINLPKPKEGKKAKFSLGVAEPKVGSQIFEVTEIPCQSNEFVLELLHGVRLHFDRFIKDLKPSDLEKAQLGLSTIIVQDLDHLLQQ
;
A
#
# COMPACT_ATOMS: atom_id res chain seq x y z
N MET A 1 11.34 -1.82 -2.23
CA MET A 1 10.14 -1.67 -3.11
C MET A 1 10.14 -2.74 -4.20
N THR A 2 8.99 -3.39 -4.47
CA THR A 2 8.88 -4.41 -5.54
C THR A 2 8.60 -3.78 -6.91
N ASP A 3 8.99 -4.45 -8.01
CA ASP A 3 8.75 -3.96 -9.38
C ASP A 3 7.26 -3.81 -9.71
N ALA A 4 6.42 -4.68 -9.14
CA ALA A 4 4.97 -4.61 -9.29
C ALA A 4 4.40 -3.30 -8.71
N LEU A 5 4.83 -2.94 -7.48
CA LEU A 5 4.43 -1.69 -6.83
C LEU A 5 4.89 -0.47 -7.62
N ARG A 6 6.14 -0.50 -8.11
CA ARG A 6 6.69 0.57 -8.94
C ARG A 6 5.85 0.81 -10.20
N LYS A 7 5.60 -0.24 -10.99
CA LYS A 7 4.81 -0.16 -12.22
C LYS A 7 3.39 0.33 -11.94
N PHE A 8 2.79 -0.14 -10.85
CA PHE A 8 1.45 0.30 -10.45
C PHE A 8 1.39 1.81 -10.18
N LEU A 9 2.37 2.36 -9.46
CA LEU A 9 2.44 3.79 -9.18
C LEU A 9 2.67 4.61 -10.46
N GLU A 10 3.54 4.16 -11.37
CA GLU A 10 3.81 4.84 -12.64
C GLU A 10 2.60 4.86 -13.60
N ILE A 11 1.72 3.86 -13.52
CA ILE A 11 0.49 3.77 -14.35
C ILE A 11 -0.63 4.65 -13.79
N ASN A 12 -0.78 4.69 -12.45
CA ASN A 12 -1.93 5.32 -11.81
C ASN A 12 -1.69 6.76 -11.37
N LEU A 13 -0.43 7.21 -11.27
CA LEU A 13 -0.10 8.55 -10.80
C LEU A 13 0.48 9.43 -11.93
N PRO A 14 0.13 10.72 -11.98
CA PRO A 14 0.71 11.63 -12.96
C PRO A 14 2.20 11.84 -12.63
N LYS A 15 3.08 11.62 -13.61
CA LYS A 15 4.51 11.84 -13.43
C LYS A 15 4.78 13.31 -13.05
N PRO A 16 5.53 13.59 -11.98
CA PRO A 16 6.00 14.95 -11.71
C PRO A 16 6.76 15.45 -12.95
N LYS A 17 6.48 16.68 -13.38
CA LYS A 17 7.28 17.29 -14.46
C LYS A 17 8.64 17.66 -13.90
N GLU A 18 9.72 17.30 -14.59
CA GLU A 18 11.09 17.70 -14.25
C GLU A 18 11.15 19.19 -13.91
N GLY A 19 11.68 19.52 -12.73
CA GLY A 19 11.80 20.91 -12.25
C GLY A 19 10.54 21.54 -11.65
N LYS A 20 9.41 20.84 -11.53
CA LYS A 20 8.21 21.33 -10.82
C LYS A 20 7.81 20.41 -9.67
N LYS A 21 7.58 21.00 -8.49
CA LYS A 21 7.01 20.29 -7.33
C LYS A 21 5.69 19.64 -7.73
N ALA A 22 5.53 18.35 -7.41
CA ALA A 22 4.29 17.63 -7.68
C ALA A 22 3.11 18.33 -6.99
N LYS A 23 1.96 18.43 -7.68
CA LYS A 23 0.73 19.02 -7.13
C LYS A 23 -0.06 18.07 -6.23
N PHE A 24 0.45 16.87 -6.01
CA PHE A 24 -0.18 15.82 -5.22
C PHE A 24 0.86 15.22 -4.28
N SER A 25 0.39 14.59 -3.21
CA SER A 25 1.19 13.81 -2.27
C SER A 25 0.52 12.45 -2.09
N LEU A 26 1.32 11.39 -2.04
CA LEU A 26 0.84 10.03 -1.84
C LEU A 26 0.75 9.71 -0.34
N GLY A 27 -0.45 9.41 0.15
CA GLY A 27 -0.63 8.94 1.52
C GLY A 27 -0.10 7.51 1.69
N VAL A 28 0.83 7.30 2.62
CA VAL A 28 1.37 5.97 2.95
C VAL A 28 1.18 5.67 4.43
N ALA A 29 1.00 4.39 4.77
CA ALA A 29 0.83 3.94 6.16
C ALA A 29 2.16 3.97 6.94
N GLU A 30 3.26 3.61 6.28
CA GLU A 30 4.58 3.56 6.90
C GLU A 30 5.53 4.59 6.28
N PRO A 31 6.17 5.45 7.10
CA PRO A 31 7.11 6.45 6.60
C PRO A 31 8.29 5.85 5.81
N LYS A 32 8.82 4.70 6.25
CA LYS A 32 9.95 4.03 5.60
C LYS A 32 9.63 3.60 4.16
N VAL A 33 8.40 3.14 3.93
CA VAL A 33 7.92 2.79 2.59
C VAL A 33 7.79 4.04 1.73
N GLY A 34 7.29 5.15 2.30
CA GLY A 34 7.25 6.45 1.63
C GLY A 34 8.62 6.94 1.18
N SER A 35 9.65 6.80 2.02
CA SER A 35 11.03 7.14 1.65
C SER A 35 11.53 6.32 0.45
N GLN A 36 11.32 4.99 0.46
CA GLN A 36 11.72 4.12 -0.65
C GLN A 36 10.98 4.46 -1.95
N ILE A 37 9.68 4.81 -1.86
CA ILE A 37 8.90 5.22 -3.04
C ILE A 37 9.45 6.54 -3.59
N PHE A 38 9.72 7.52 -2.73
CA PHE A 38 10.27 8.80 -3.14
C PHE A 38 11.63 8.65 -3.82
N GLU A 39 12.53 7.81 -3.30
CA GLU A 39 13.86 7.58 -3.88
C GLU A 39 13.80 7.02 -5.31
N VAL A 40 12.82 6.17 -5.62
CA VAL A 40 12.76 5.48 -6.93
C VAL A 40 11.85 6.17 -7.93
N THR A 41 10.81 6.88 -7.45
CA THR A 41 9.76 7.44 -8.31
C THR A 41 9.67 8.96 -8.26
N GLU A 42 10.40 9.61 -7.34
CA GLU A 42 10.33 11.04 -7.04
C GLU A 42 8.92 11.54 -6.65
N ILE A 43 8.03 10.62 -6.29
CA ILE A 43 6.67 10.92 -5.85
C ILE A 43 6.71 11.31 -4.36
N PRO A 44 6.29 12.54 -4.00
CA PRO A 44 6.26 12.94 -2.60
C PRO A 44 5.24 12.10 -1.85
N CYS A 45 5.67 11.51 -0.73
CA CYS A 45 4.85 10.69 0.13
C CYS A 45 4.62 11.37 1.48
N GLN A 46 3.45 11.18 2.06
CA GLN A 46 3.08 11.70 3.38
C GLN A 46 2.53 10.58 4.26
N SER A 47 3.02 10.53 5.48
CA SER A 47 2.53 9.64 6.54
C SER A 47 2.28 10.50 7.77
N ASN A 48 1.02 10.81 8.04
CA ASN A 48 0.60 11.53 9.25
C ASN A 48 -0.67 10.89 9.82
N GLU A 49 -1.07 11.31 11.01
CA GLU A 49 -2.26 10.77 11.70
C GLU A 49 -3.53 10.87 10.85
N PHE A 50 -3.72 11.98 10.13
CA PHE A 50 -4.84 12.15 9.20
C PHE A 50 -4.86 11.10 8.08
N VAL A 51 -3.71 10.83 7.44
CA VAL A 51 -3.57 9.79 6.41
C VAL A 51 -3.84 8.40 7.01
N LEU A 52 -3.39 8.13 8.24
CA LEU A 52 -3.64 6.87 8.92
C LEU A 52 -5.12 6.66 9.20
N GLU A 53 -5.83 7.68 9.68
CA GLU A 53 -7.28 7.63 9.92
C GLU A 53 -8.07 7.49 8.63
N LEU A 54 -7.63 8.16 7.56
CA LEU A 54 -8.22 7.96 6.23
C LEU A 54 -8.05 6.51 5.76
N LEU A 55 -6.85 5.94 5.93
CA LEU A 55 -6.58 4.54 5.61
C LEU A 55 -7.40 3.59 6.49
N HIS A 56 -7.65 3.92 7.77
CA HIS A 56 -8.57 3.18 8.62
C HIS A 56 -9.99 3.18 8.07
N GLY A 57 -10.52 4.35 7.67
CA GLY A 57 -11.85 4.45 7.07
C GLY A 57 -11.98 3.66 5.76
N VAL A 58 -10.95 3.69 4.91
CA VAL A 58 -10.92 2.90 3.67
C VAL A 58 -10.93 1.40 3.96
N ARG A 59 -10.15 0.93 4.94
CA ARG A 59 -10.15 -0.48 5.34
C ARG A 59 -11.48 -0.91 5.96
N LEU A 60 -12.07 -0.07 6.80
CA LEU A 60 -13.35 -0.36 7.47
C LEU A 60 -14.52 -0.48 6.48
N HIS A 61 -14.47 0.27 5.39
CA HIS A 61 -15.51 0.29 4.36
C HIS A 61 -15.07 -0.33 3.03
N PHE A 62 -14.05 -1.19 3.06
CA PHE A 62 -13.43 -1.78 1.87
C PHE A 62 -14.46 -2.54 1.01
N ASP A 63 -15.42 -3.20 1.67
CA ASP A 63 -16.56 -3.90 1.06
C ASP A 63 -17.45 -2.99 0.20
N ARG A 64 -17.51 -1.68 0.51
CA ARG A 64 -18.32 -0.71 -0.24
C ARG A 64 -17.58 -0.13 -1.46
N PHE A 65 -16.26 -0.16 -1.45
CA PHE A 65 -15.45 0.40 -2.54
C PHE A 65 -15.31 -0.56 -3.73
N ILE A 66 -15.43 -1.87 -3.50
CA ILE A 66 -15.31 -2.89 -4.54
C ILE A 66 -16.66 -3.61 -4.71
N LYS A 67 -17.44 -3.14 -5.69
CA LYS A 67 -18.81 -3.62 -5.95
C LYS A 67 -18.92 -5.12 -6.24
N ASP A 68 -17.87 -5.70 -6.81
CA ASP A 68 -17.83 -7.12 -7.21
C ASP A 68 -17.13 -8.03 -6.17
N LEU A 69 -16.68 -7.47 -5.04
CA LEU A 69 -16.01 -8.26 -4.00
C LEU A 69 -17.05 -8.88 -3.07
N LYS A 70 -17.16 -10.21 -3.08
CA LYS A 70 -17.99 -10.91 -2.09
C LYS A 70 -17.29 -10.89 -0.74
N PRO A 71 -18.02 -10.73 0.39
CA PRO A 71 -17.42 -10.70 1.72
C PRO A 71 -16.55 -11.93 2.02
N SER A 72 -16.97 -13.11 1.55
CA SER A 72 -16.25 -14.36 1.76
C SER A 72 -14.95 -14.49 0.97
N ASP A 73 -14.76 -13.70 -0.10
CA ASP A 73 -13.52 -13.73 -0.88
C ASP A 73 -12.41 -12.94 -0.18
N LEU A 74 -12.76 -11.84 0.49
CA LEU A 74 -11.82 -11.07 1.32
C LEU A 74 -11.33 -11.89 2.50
N GLU A 75 -12.24 -12.53 3.26
CA GLU A 75 -11.89 -13.38 4.40
C GLU A 75 -10.99 -14.55 3.98
N LYS A 76 -11.31 -15.22 2.86
CA LYS A 76 -10.48 -16.31 2.34
C LYS A 76 -9.10 -15.83 1.91
N ALA A 77 -9.01 -14.69 1.22
CA ALA A 77 -7.72 -14.12 0.82
C ALA A 77 -6.87 -13.75 2.04
N GLN A 78 -7.49 -13.18 3.09
CA GLN A 78 -6.83 -12.84 4.34
C GLN A 78 -6.34 -14.10 5.09
N LEU A 79 -7.15 -15.16 5.17
CA LEU A 79 -6.77 -16.43 5.80
C LEU A 79 -5.61 -17.11 5.05
N GLY A 80 -5.64 -17.10 3.71
CA GLY A 80 -4.55 -17.61 2.91
C GLY A 80 -3.26 -16.84 3.16
N LEU A 81 -3.35 -15.50 3.17
CA LEU A 81 -2.20 -14.63 3.45
C LEU A 81 -1.65 -14.82 4.88
N SER A 82 -2.52 -14.88 5.90
CA SER A 82 -2.09 -15.08 7.28
C SER A 82 -1.43 -16.44 7.47
N THR A 83 -1.94 -17.49 6.81
CA THR A 83 -1.34 -18.83 6.84
C THR A 83 0.07 -18.80 6.26
N ILE A 84 0.28 -18.14 5.13
CA ILE A 84 1.61 -18.01 4.50
C ILE A 84 2.58 -17.25 5.42
N ILE A 85 2.15 -16.11 5.97
CA ILE A 85 3.00 -15.28 6.84
C ILE A 85 3.37 -16.00 8.14
N VAL A 86 2.43 -16.74 8.74
CA VAL A 86 2.68 -17.50 9.98
C VAL A 86 3.63 -18.67 9.71
N GLN A 87 3.47 -19.37 8.59
CA GLN A 87 4.37 -20.46 8.19
C GLN A 87 5.80 -19.96 7.93
N ASP A 88 5.96 -18.81 7.28
CA ASP A 88 7.27 -18.20 7.07
C ASP A 88 7.94 -17.81 8.41
N LEU A 89 7.16 -17.35 9.40
CA LEU A 89 7.67 -17.02 10.73
C LEU A 89 8.13 -18.27 11.50
N ASP A 90 7.37 -19.36 11.46
CA ASP A 90 7.74 -20.63 12.10
C ASP A 90 9.03 -21.20 11.50
N HIS A 91 9.20 -21.06 10.18
CA HIS A 91 10.40 -21.51 9.49
C HIS A 91 11.65 -20.68 9.79
N LEU A 92 11.47 -19.38 10.12
CA LEU A 92 12.51 -18.46 10.57
C LEU A 92 12.89 -18.67 12.05
N LEU A 93 11.96 -19.13 12.88
CA LEU A 93 12.21 -19.42 14.30
C LEU A 93 12.89 -20.78 14.54
N GLN A 94 12.91 -21.66 13.53
CA GLN A 94 13.59 -22.95 13.56
C GLN A 94 15.01 -22.95 12.98
N GLN A 95 15.54 -21.80 12.54
CA GLN A 95 16.94 -21.62 12.11
C GLN A 95 17.74 -20.81 13.14
#